data_AF-A0A4U9HDG1-F1
#
_entry.id   AF-A0A4U9HDG1-F1
#
_cell.length_a   1.000
_cell.length_b   1.000
_cell.length_c   1.000
_cell.angle_alpha   90.00
_cell.angle_beta   90.00
_cell.angle_gamma   90.00
#
_symmetry.space_group_name_H-M   'P 1'
#
loop_
_entity.id
_entity.type
_entity.pdbx_description
1 polymer ?
#
loop_
_entity_poly.entity_id
_entity_poly.type
_entity_poly.pdbx_seq_one_letter_code
_entity_poly.pdbx_strand_id
1 'polypeptide(L)'
;MALLTRITIDSPVWQLYLFTGVLGAGLGLVMQVLVLAVQNSVSADQYGVATSGVTLFRSIGGAIGVALFGAVFTHVLQSGLMARIPEGTELPREMNPAAIHHLPDALRLNYLDAFGSAIHAVFLMAAGIMGAGVCAVVVFCAKRRYGRNRPDTHARWRDAYRALPAYNLSFLLMPFRFLACRCVADIVGKTVIKRI
;
A
#
# COMPACT_ATOMS: atom_id res chain seq x y z
N MET A 1 4.97 -4.81 -8.05
CA MET A 1 4.73 -6.19 -7.56
C MET A 1 4.81 -7.23 -8.67
N ALA A 2 3.95 -7.23 -9.70
CA ALA A 2 3.97 -8.25 -10.77
C ALA A 2 5.32 -8.51 -11.47
N LEU A 3 6.22 -7.52 -11.53
CA LEU A 3 7.61 -7.68 -12.02
C LEU A 3 8.48 -8.56 -11.12
N LEU A 4 8.31 -8.50 -9.79
CA LEU A 4 9.07 -9.33 -8.85
C LEU A 4 8.57 -10.79 -8.85
N THR A 5 7.30 -11.02 -9.18
CA THR A 5 6.72 -12.36 -9.37
C THR A 5 7.25 -13.10 -10.62
N ARG A 6 8.16 -12.48 -11.39
CA ARG A 6 8.86 -13.10 -12.53
C ARG A 6 10.27 -13.58 -12.17
N ILE A 7 10.77 -13.32 -10.95
CA ILE A 7 12.12 -13.70 -10.54
C ILE A 7 12.17 -15.20 -10.20
N THR A 8 12.95 -15.95 -10.98
CA THR A 8 13.32 -17.35 -10.71
C THR A 8 14.74 -17.44 -10.15
N ILE A 9 15.11 -18.61 -9.62
CA ILE A 9 16.38 -18.84 -8.90
C ILE A 9 17.62 -18.52 -9.78
N ASP A 10 17.53 -18.74 -11.10
CA ASP A 10 18.60 -18.46 -12.07
C ASP A 10 18.68 -16.99 -12.55
N SER A 11 17.86 -16.08 -12.00
CA SER A 11 17.79 -14.68 -12.48
C SER A 11 19.05 -13.89 -12.11
N PRO A 12 19.67 -13.14 -13.05
CA PRO A 12 20.91 -12.43 -12.78
C PRO A 12 20.70 -11.23 -11.83
N VAL A 13 21.64 -11.05 -10.89
CA VAL A 13 21.52 -10.11 -9.76
C VAL A 13 21.21 -8.66 -10.16
N TRP A 14 21.64 -8.22 -11.35
CA TRP A 14 21.32 -6.87 -11.84
C TRP A 14 19.81 -6.64 -12.06
N GLN A 15 19.03 -7.68 -12.40
CA GLN A 15 17.57 -7.56 -12.54
C GLN A 15 16.90 -7.34 -11.19
N LEU A 16 17.39 -8.02 -10.15
CA LEU A 16 16.91 -7.83 -8.77
C LEU A 16 17.13 -6.38 -8.32
N TYR A 17 18.33 -5.82 -8.53
CA TYR A 17 18.61 -4.41 -8.22
C TYR A 17 17.75 -3.44 -9.03
N LEU A 18 17.54 -3.70 -10.33
CA LEU A 18 16.73 -2.82 -11.18
C LEU A 18 15.25 -2.84 -10.78
N PHE A 19 14.66 -4.01 -10.52
CA PHE A 19 13.24 -4.11 -10.12
C PHE A 19 12.99 -3.58 -8.70
N THR A 20 13.92 -3.81 -7.76
CA THR A 20 13.82 -3.22 -6.40
C THR A 20 14.04 -1.71 -6.43
N GLY A 21 14.96 -1.20 -7.27
CA GLY A 21 15.16 0.23 -7.50
C GLY A 21 13.92 0.94 -8.07
N VAL A 22 13.31 0.38 -9.12
CA VAL A 22 12.05 0.92 -9.69
C VAL A 22 10.91 0.90 -8.65
N LEU A 23 10.81 -0.16 -7.85
CA LEU A 23 9.83 -0.25 -6.76
C LEU A 23 10.07 0.83 -5.69
N GLY A 24 11.32 1.04 -5.28
CA GLY A 24 11.71 2.08 -4.32
C GLY A 24 11.43 3.50 -4.83
N ALA A 25 11.76 3.78 -6.10
CA ALA A 25 11.47 5.05 -6.74
C ALA A 25 9.96 5.35 -6.79
N GLY A 26 9.15 4.37 -7.19
CA GLY A 26 7.69 4.50 -7.17
C GLY A 26 7.12 4.77 -5.77
N LEU A 27 7.63 4.07 -4.76
CA LEU A 27 7.27 4.28 -3.36
C LEU A 27 7.62 5.69 -2.87
N GLY A 28 8.84 6.16 -3.16
CA GLY A 28 9.30 7.51 -2.80
C GLY A 28 8.46 8.63 -3.42
N LEU A 29 8.14 8.52 -4.72
CA LEU A 29 7.30 9.48 -5.43
C LEU A 29 5.89 9.57 -4.83
N VAL A 30 5.26 8.42 -4.54
CA VAL A 30 3.91 8.37 -3.95
C VAL A 30 3.88 9.01 -2.55
N MET A 31 4.91 8.81 -1.74
CA MET A 31 4.99 9.41 -0.40
C MET A 31 5.01 10.95 -0.46
N GLN A 32 5.80 11.53 -1.36
CA GLN A 32 5.88 12.99 -1.51
C GLN A 32 4.57 13.58 -2.05
N VAL A 33 3.94 12.94 -3.05
CA VAL A 33 2.65 13.38 -3.58
C VAL A 33 1.57 13.38 -2.48
N LEU A 34 1.54 12.37 -1.60
CA LEU A 34 0.53 12.28 -0.55
C LEU A 34 0.73 13.30 0.59
N VAL A 35 1.97 13.59 0.97
CA VAL A 35 2.29 14.67 1.94
C VAL A 35 1.91 16.03 1.36
N LEU A 36 2.35 16.34 0.14
CA LEU A 36 2.04 17.58 -0.55
C LEU A 36 0.53 17.75 -0.76
N ALA A 37 -0.20 16.65 -1.00
CA ALA A 37 -1.66 16.66 -1.08
C ALA A 37 -2.29 17.16 0.23
N VAL A 38 -1.93 16.58 1.37
CA VAL A 38 -2.51 16.97 2.66
C VAL A 38 -2.13 18.41 3.01
N GLN A 39 -0.87 18.81 2.79
CA GLN A 39 -0.42 20.19 3.00
C GLN A 39 -1.23 21.20 2.16
N ASN A 40 -1.48 20.94 0.87
CA ASN A 40 -2.31 21.82 0.02
C ASN A 40 -3.79 21.94 0.47
N SER A 41 -4.24 21.12 1.43
CA SER A 41 -5.61 21.14 1.94
C SER A 41 -5.77 21.81 3.31
N VAL A 42 -4.67 22.30 3.91
CA VAL A 42 -4.65 23.01 5.19
C VAL A 42 -3.94 24.36 5.07
N SER A 43 -4.15 25.23 6.06
CA SER A 43 -3.42 26.49 6.18
C SER A 43 -1.95 26.26 6.58
N ALA A 44 -1.06 27.20 6.22
CA ALA A 44 0.39 27.02 6.36
C ALA A 44 0.88 26.86 7.81
N ASP A 45 0.16 27.42 8.78
CA ASP A 45 0.35 27.22 10.22
C ASP A 45 0.20 25.75 10.65
N GLN A 46 -0.48 24.92 9.86
CA GLN A 46 -0.84 23.54 10.24
C GLN A 46 -0.03 22.47 9.51
N TYR A 47 0.99 22.85 8.71
CA TYR A 47 1.84 21.90 7.99
C TYR A 47 2.53 20.88 8.91
N GLY A 48 2.90 21.27 10.13
CA GLY A 48 3.44 20.34 11.14
C GLY A 48 2.44 19.26 11.55
N VAL A 49 1.19 19.63 11.82
CA VAL A 49 0.11 18.70 12.20
C VAL A 49 -0.28 17.80 11.03
N ALA A 50 -0.41 18.37 9.83
CA ALA A 50 -0.66 17.63 8.59
C ALA A 50 0.41 16.55 8.31
N THR A 51 1.69 16.93 8.38
CA THR A 51 2.81 16.04 8.01
C THR A 51 3.06 14.96 9.07
N SER A 52 2.93 15.31 10.35
CA SER A 52 3.02 14.33 11.45
C SER A 52 1.87 13.33 11.43
N GLY A 53 0.64 13.77 11.16
CA GLY A 53 -0.51 12.89 10.96
C GLY A 53 -0.30 11.87 9.83
N VAL A 54 0.13 12.33 8.64
CA VAL A 54 0.49 11.44 7.51
C VAL A 54 1.59 10.44 7.91
N THR A 55 2.60 10.91 8.64
CA THR A 55 3.72 10.07 9.11
C THR A 55 3.25 9.01 10.11
N LEU A 56 2.35 9.35 11.03
CA LEU A 56 1.78 8.41 11.99
C LEU A 56 1.00 7.29 11.29
N PHE A 57 0.09 7.64 10.36
CA PHE A 57 -0.65 6.64 9.59
C PHE A 57 0.25 5.76 8.73
N ARG A 58 1.33 6.32 8.16
CA ARG A 58 2.36 5.56 7.43
C ARG A 58 3.04 4.54 8.35
N SER A 59 3.45 4.94 9.55
CA SER A 59 4.11 4.03 10.51
C SER A 59 3.16 2.93 11.00
N ILE A 60 1.91 3.27 11.33
CA ILE A 60 0.89 2.29 11.74
C ILE A 60 0.60 1.29 10.61
N GLY A 61 0.36 1.78 9.39
CA GLY A 61 0.11 0.93 8.22
C GLY A 61 1.33 0.06 7.86
N GLY A 62 2.54 0.59 8.02
CA GLY A 62 3.79 -0.17 7.85
C GLY A 62 3.93 -1.31 8.85
N ALA A 63 3.70 -1.04 10.15
CA ALA A 63 3.76 -2.06 11.20
C ALA A 63 2.71 -3.17 11.00
N ILE A 64 1.46 -2.80 10.71
CA ILE A 64 0.38 -3.77 10.42
C ILE A 64 0.70 -4.58 9.17
N GLY A 65 1.20 -3.95 8.11
CA GLY A 65 1.60 -4.63 6.87
C GLY A 65 2.72 -5.65 7.09
N VAL A 66 3.79 -5.26 7.79
CA VAL A 66 4.91 -6.16 8.11
C VAL A 66 4.45 -7.33 8.97
N ALA A 67 3.62 -7.09 9.99
CA ALA A 67 3.09 -8.15 10.85
C ALA A 67 2.20 -9.14 10.07
N LEU A 68 1.30 -8.64 9.22
CA LEU A 68 0.42 -9.48 8.39
C LEU A 68 1.21 -10.31 7.38
N PHE A 69 2.15 -9.68 6.65
CA PHE A 69 2.98 -10.39 5.67
C PHE A 69 3.93 -11.39 6.34
N GLY A 70 4.48 -11.07 7.51
CA GLY A 70 5.31 -11.98 8.30
C GLY A 70 4.54 -13.20 8.80
N ALA A 71 3.31 -13.02 9.31
CA ALA A 71 2.46 -14.14 9.75
C ALA A 71 2.12 -15.08 8.58
N VAL A 72 1.76 -14.51 7.42
CA VAL A 72 1.47 -15.29 6.19
C VAL A 72 2.72 -16.00 5.70
N PHE A 73 3.87 -15.33 5.68
CA PHE A 73 5.15 -15.92 5.29
C PHE A 73 5.48 -17.15 6.14
N THR A 74 5.45 -17.02 7.47
CA THR A 74 5.74 -18.11 8.39
C THR A 74 4.77 -19.27 8.22
N HIS A 75 3.47 -19.00 8.06
CA HIS A 75 2.45 -20.04 7.84
C HIS A 75 2.66 -20.81 6.53
N VAL A 76 2.92 -20.10 5.42
CA VAL A 76 3.18 -20.74 4.11
C VAL A 76 4.51 -21.48 4.11
N LEU A 77 5.53 -20.97 4.80
CA LEU A 77 6.82 -21.64 4.94
C LEU A 77 6.67 -22.94 5.76
N GLN A 78 6.02 -22.89 6.93
CA GLN A 78 5.81 -24.07 7.78
C GLN A 78 5.01 -25.17 7.06
N SER A 79 3.91 -24.81 6.39
CA SER A 79 3.13 -25.77 5.59
C SER A 79 3.91 -26.31 4.39
N GLY A 80 4.70 -25.45 3.72
CA GLY A 80 5.58 -25.85 2.62
C GLY A 80 6.72 -26.79 3.02
N LEU A 81 7.22 -26.67 4.26
CA LEU A 81 8.24 -27.55 4.85
C LEU A 81 7.63 -28.89 5.28
N MET A 82 6.50 -28.87 6.00
CA MET A 82 5.82 -30.11 6.43
C MET A 82 5.38 -30.99 5.25
N ALA A 83 5.04 -30.40 4.11
CA ALA A 83 4.69 -31.15 2.90
C ALA A 83 5.89 -31.79 2.17
N ARG A 84 7.14 -31.44 2.52
CA ARG A 84 8.37 -31.83 1.77
C ARG A 84 9.44 -32.52 2.62
N ILE A 85 9.32 -32.51 3.94
CA ILE A 85 10.36 -32.97 4.86
C ILE A 85 9.82 -34.13 5.69
N PRO A 86 10.54 -35.27 5.78
CA PRO A 86 10.11 -36.41 6.60
C PRO A 86 9.97 -36.03 8.08
N GLU A 87 8.92 -36.54 8.71
CA GLU A 87 8.69 -36.40 10.15
C GLU A 87 9.91 -36.89 10.95
N GLY A 88 10.36 -36.06 11.90
CA GLY A 88 11.57 -36.33 12.70
C GLY A 88 12.85 -35.62 12.22
N THR A 89 12.85 -34.91 11.10
CA THR A 89 14.00 -34.08 10.69
C THR A 89 14.03 -32.78 11.49
N GLU A 90 15.00 -32.61 12.40
CA GLU A 90 15.21 -31.32 13.08
C GLU A 90 15.77 -30.27 12.12
N LEU A 91 14.93 -29.29 11.78
CA LEU A 91 15.36 -28.08 11.06
C LEU A 91 16.00 -27.08 12.03
N PRO A 92 17.05 -26.34 11.59
CA PRO A 92 17.55 -25.21 12.35
C PRO A 92 16.41 -24.22 12.66
N ARG A 93 16.18 -23.94 13.95
CA ARG A 93 15.25 -22.88 14.38
C ARG A 93 15.69 -21.49 13.91
N GLU A 94 16.99 -21.32 13.65
CA GLU A 94 17.55 -20.10 13.11
C GLU A 94 17.65 -20.17 11.59
N MET A 95 16.96 -19.24 10.91
CA MET A 95 17.08 -19.00 9.46
C MET A 95 18.41 -18.29 9.12
N ASN A 96 19.53 -18.97 9.39
CA ASN A 96 20.87 -18.47 9.10
C ASN A 96 21.39 -19.12 7.79
N PRO A 97 21.81 -18.36 6.76
CA PRO A 97 22.39 -18.93 5.55
C PRO A 97 23.58 -19.86 5.82
N ALA A 98 24.40 -19.59 6.85
CA ALA A 98 25.50 -20.46 7.24
C ALA A 98 25.01 -21.84 7.72
N ALA A 99 23.91 -21.91 8.48
CA ALA A 99 23.32 -23.17 8.93
C ALA A 99 22.76 -23.98 7.74
N ILE A 100 22.18 -23.31 6.74
CA ILE A 100 21.60 -23.94 5.54
C ILE A 100 22.70 -24.61 4.67
N HIS A 101 23.93 -24.09 4.68
CA HIS A 101 25.06 -24.70 3.97
C HIS A 101 25.55 -26.02 4.58
N HIS A 102 25.18 -26.34 5.82
CA HIS A 102 25.57 -27.59 6.48
C HIS A 102 24.52 -28.71 6.36
N LEU A 103 23.36 -28.45 5.74
CA LEU A 103 22.36 -29.48 5.47
C LEU A 103 22.72 -30.30 4.21
N PRO A 104 22.36 -31.61 4.16
CA PRO A 104 22.49 -32.42 2.95
C PRO A 104 21.81 -31.77 1.73
N ASP A 105 22.41 -31.89 0.55
CA ASP A 105 21.95 -31.19 -0.67
C ASP A 105 20.48 -31.40 -1.01
N ALA A 106 19.95 -32.61 -0.80
CA ALA A 106 18.55 -32.93 -1.00
C ALA A 106 17.60 -32.16 -0.04
N LEU A 107 18.01 -31.95 1.21
CA LEU A 107 17.26 -31.13 2.17
C LEU A 107 17.38 -29.64 1.85
N ARG A 108 18.57 -29.20 1.41
CA ARG A 108 18.84 -27.82 1.00
C ARG A 108 17.95 -27.37 -0.15
N LEU A 109 17.78 -28.20 -1.19
CA LEU A 109 16.89 -27.93 -2.32
C LEU A 109 15.41 -27.84 -1.88
N ASN A 110 14.93 -28.83 -1.11
CA ASN A 110 13.55 -28.83 -0.60
C ASN A 110 13.25 -27.60 0.29
N TYR A 111 14.23 -27.13 1.07
CA TYR A 111 14.11 -25.92 1.87
C TYR A 111 14.05 -24.66 0.99
N LEU A 112 14.91 -24.54 -0.02
CA LEU A 112 14.92 -23.41 -0.96
C LEU A 112 13.62 -23.32 -1.77
N ASP A 113 13.05 -24.45 -2.19
CA ASP A 113 11.75 -24.49 -2.87
C ASP A 113 10.59 -24.07 -1.95
N ALA A 114 10.56 -24.58 -0.71
CA ALA A 114 9.57 -24.15 0.28
C ALA A 114 9.67 -22.64 0.55
N PHE A 115 10.88 -22.12 0.73
CA PHE A 115 11.17 -20.71 0.93
C PHE A 115 10.77 -19.84 -0.28
N GLY A 116 11.12 -20.27 -1.49
CA GLY A 116 10.74 -19.61 -2.74
C GLY A 116 9.22 -19.56 -2.94
N SER A 117 8.51 -20.63 -2.56
CA SER A 117 7.04 -20.69 -2.61
C SER A 117 6.39 -19.73 -1.60
N ALA A 118 6.94 -19.61 -0.38
CA ALA A 118 6.46 -18.67 0.64
C ALA A 118 6.66 -17.21 0.21
N ILE A 119 7.80 -16.87 -0.38
CA ILE A 119 8.05 -15.55 -0.97
C ILE A 119 7.05 -15.23 -2.09
N HIS A 120 6.79 -16.17 -3.00
CA HIS A 120 5.80 -15.99 -4.06
C HIS A 120 4.39 -15.75 -3.51
N ALA A 121 3.96 -16.50 -2.50
CA ALA A 121 2.66 -16.31 -1.85
C ALA A 121 2.52 -14.90 -1.23
N VAL A 122 3.56 -14.39 -0.56
CA VAL A 122 3.57 -13.03 -0.01
C VAL A 122 3.49 -11.97 -1.13
N PHE A 123 4.23 -12.15 -2.23
CA PHE A 123 4.14 -11.22 -3.37
C PHE A 123 2.77 -11.23 -4.07
N LEU A 124 2.11 -12.40 -4.17
CA LEU A 124 0.75 -12.51 -4.70
C LEU A 124 -0.27 -11.84 -3.77
N MET A 125 -0.18 -12.06 -2.46
CA MET A 125 -0.98 -11.37 -1.43
C MET A 125 -0.80 -9.84 -1.52
N ALA A 126 0.44 -9.36 -1.58
CA ALA A 126 0.75 -7.93 -1.72
C ALA A 126 0.22 -7.35 -3.05
N ALA A 127 0.29 -8.11 -4.15
CA ALA A 127 -0.27 -7.71 -5.44
C ALA A 127 -1.81 -7.63 -5.39
N GLY A 128 -2.48 -8.58 -4.74
CA GLY A 128 -3.93 -8.59 -4.53
C GLY A 128 -4.40 -7.40 -3.69
N ILE A 129 -3.73 -7.12 -2.57
CA ILE A 129 -4.02 -5.97 -1.70
C ILE A 129 -3.80 -4.65 -2.45
N MET A 130 -2.70 -4.52 -3.20
CA MET A 130 -2.43 -3.35 -4.04
C MET A 130 -3.50 -3.18 -5.13
N GLY A 131 -3.91 -4.26 -5.81
CA GLY A 131 -4.98 -4.24 -6.80
C GLY A 131 -6.33 -3.82 -6.22
N ALA A 132 -6.73 -4.40 -5.08
CA ALA A 132 -7.93 -4.03 -4.35
C ALA A 132 -7.92 -2.55 -3.93
N GLY A 133 -6.78 -2.04 -3.44
CA GLY A 133 -6.60 -0.64 -3.09
C GLY A 133 -6.77 0.30 -4.29
N VAL A 134 -6.14 -0.01 -5.43
CA VAL A 134 -6.30 0.76 -6.68
C VAL A 134 -7.76 0.72 -7.16
N CYS A 135 -8.41 -0.44 -7.18
CA CYS A 135 -9.80 -0.58 -7.55
C CYS A 135 -10.72 0.26 -6.64
N ALA A 136 -10.51 0.25 -5.32
CA ALA A 136 -11.28 1.06 -4.38
C ALA A 136 -11.12 2.57 -4.65
N VAL A 137 -9.90 3.03 -4.93
CA VAL A 137 -9.62 4.43 -5.29
C VAL A 137 -10.29 4.81 -6.61
N VAL A 138 -10.22 3.96 -7.64
CA VAL A 138 -10.86 4.20 -8.95
C VAL A 138 -12.38 4.27 -8.81
N VAL A 139 -13.01 3.31 -8.11
CA VAL A 139 -14.46 3.29 -7.86
C VAL A 139 -14.91 4.53 -7.08
N PHE A 140 -14.16 4.93 -6.05
CA PHE A 140 -14.45 6.14 -5.28
C PHE A 140 -14.36 7.42 -6.14
N CYS A 141 -13.31 7.53 -6.95
CA CYS A 141 -13.13 8.66 -7.87
C CYS A 141 -14.23 8.71 -8.95
N ALA A 142 -14.60 7.57 -9.53
CA ALA A 142 -15.69 7.46 -10.51
C ALA A 142 -17.04 7.88 -9.90
N LYS A 143 -17.39 7.33 -8.72
CA LYS A 143 -18.64 7.67 -8.00
C LYS A 143 -18.74 9.16 -7.70
N ARG A 144 -17.60 9.82 -7.39
CA ARG A 144 -17.56 11.26 -7.16
C ARG A 144 -17.58 12.11 -8.44
N ARG A 145 -16.92 11.65 -9.52
CA ARG A 145 -16.99 12.31 -10.85
C ARG A 145 -18.45 12.36 -11.32
N TYR A 146 -19.18 11.25 -11.16
CA TYR A 146 -20.62 11.16 -11.43
C TYR A 146 -21.44 12.13 -10.57
N GLY A 147 -21.19 12.16 -9.25
CA GLY A 147 -21.87 13.08 -8.33
C GLY A 147 -21.66 14.57 -8.63
N ARG A 148 -20.52 14.96 -9.21
CA ARG A 148 -20.26 16.35 -9.64
C ARG A 148 -20.94 16.70 -10.97
N ASN A 149 -21.23 15.73 -11.83
CA ASN A 149 -21.82 15.97 -13.15
C ASN A 149 -23.37 15.95 -13.14
N ARG A 150 -23.98 15.96 -11.95
CA ARG A 150 -25.44 16.00 -11.77
C ARG A 150 -25.96 17.46 -11.83
N PRO A 151 -26.72 17.86 -12.86
CA PRO A 151 -27.09 19.26 -13.09
C PRO A 151 -28.01 19.85 -12.01
N ASP A 152 -28.71 19.00 -11.25
CA ASP A 152 -29.64 19.36 -10.18
C ASP A 152 -28.95 19.79 -8.87
N THR A 153 -27.70 19.37 -8.64
CA THR A 153 -27.05 19.54 -7.33
C THR A 153 -26.66 20.99 -7.03
N HIS A 154 -26.09 21.71 -8.01
CA HIS A 154 -25.61 23.08 -7.81
C HIS A 154 -26.72 24.12 -7.58
N ALA A 155 -27.97 23.82 -7.95
CA ALA A 155 -29.13 24.61 -7.54
C ALA A 155 -29.49 24.32 -6.08
N ARG A 156 -29.85 23.07 -5.77
CA ARG A 156 -30.36 22.67 -4.45
C ARG A 156 -29.41 22.98 -3.29
N TRP A 157 -28.09 22.90 -3.49
CA TRP A 157 -27.13 23.26 -2.45
C TRP A 157 -27.06 24.77 -2.18
N ARG A 158 -27.21 25.65 -3.19
CA ARG A 158 -27.20 27.11 -2.98
C ARG A 158 -28.35 27.60 -2.11
N ASP A 159 -29.49 26.91 -2.17
CA ASP A 159 -30.67 27.26 -1.39
C ASP A 159 -30.61 26.60 0.01
N ALA A 160 -30.12 25.36 0.11
CA ALA A 160 -29.87 24.71 1.40
C ALA A 160 -28.80 25.43 2.24
N TYR A 161 -27.71 25.93 1.63
CA TYR A 161 -26.70 26.72 2.34
C TYR A 161 -27.20 28.08 2.83
N ARG A 162 -28.23 28.66 2.19
CA ARG A 162 -28.87 29.92 2.62
C ARG A 162 -29.80 29.74 3.82
N ALA A 163 -30.25 28.51 4.08
CA ALA A 163 -31.23 28.20 5.13
C ALA A 163 -30.60 27.69 6.45
N LEU A 164 -29.27 27.58 6.53
CA LEU A 164 -28.57 27.03 7.70
C LEU A 164 -28.08 28.14 8.64
N PRO A 165 -28.52 28.19 9.91
CA PRO A 165 -27.97 29.11 10.90
C PRO A 165 -26.51 28.77 11.22
N ALA A 166 -25.69 29.81 11.39
CA ALA A 166 -24.23 29.72 11.40
C ALA A 166 -23.61 29.22 12.72
N TYR A 167 -24.07 28.09 13.28
CA TYR A 167 -23.46 27.47 14.47
C TYR A 167 -22.62 26.21 14.15
N ASN A 168 -21.34 26.46 13.90
CA ASN A 168 -20.18 25.68 14.38
C ASN A 168 -20.34 24.15 14.63
N LEU A 169 -20.69 23.36 13.61
CA LEU A 169 -20.57 21.88 13.64
C LEU A 169 -19.57 21.32 12.61
N SER A 170 -18.69 22.18 12.08
CA SER A 170 -17.68 21.81 11.08
C SER A 170 -16.43 21.14 11.66
N PHE A 171 -16.23 21.16 12.98
CA PHE A 171 -14.92 20.84 13.58
C PHE A 171 -14.68 19.34 13.82
N LEU A 172 -15.72 18.55 14.14
CA LEU A 172 -15.51 17.20 14.73
C LEU A 172 -15.52 16.03 13.72
N LEU A 173 -16.29 16.13 12.63
CA LEU A 173 -16.48 15.00 11.67
C LEU A 173 -15.86 15.26 10.29
N MET A 174 -15.25 16.42 10.09
CA MET A 174 -14.73 16.84 8.79
C MET A 174 -13.36 16.24 8.39
N PRO A 175 -12.36 15.99 9.28
CA PRO A 175 -10.99 15.72 8.83
C PRO A 175 -10.88 14.46 7.96
N PHE A 176 -11.43 13.31 8.36
CA PHE A 176 -11.30 12.08 7.58
C PHE A 176 -12.08 12.09 6.25
N ARG A 177 -13.29 12.69 6.21
CA ARG A 177 -14.11 12.71 4.99
C ARG A 177 -13.75 13.82 4.00
N PHE A 178 -13.10 14.91 4.44
CA PHE A 178 -12.69 15.99 3.55
C PHE A 178 -11.23 15.92 3.09
N LEU A 179 -10.27 15.45 3.89
CA LEU A 179 -8.84 15.56 3.54
C LEU A 179 -8.46 14.70 2.33
N ALA A 180 -8.74 13.39 2.39
CA ALA A 180 -8.54 12.46 1.27
C ALA A 180 -9.41 12.82 0.06
N CYS A 181 -10.61 13.33 0.31
CA CYS A 181 -11.57 13.64 -0.73
C CYS A 181 -11.17 14.91 -1.48
N ARG A 182 -11.04 16.06 -0.81
CA ARG A 182 -10.81 17.37 -1.44
C ARG A 182 -9.52 17.38 -2.25
N CYS A 183 -8.39 16.90 -1.71
CA CYS A 183 -7.13 17.06 -2.45
C CYS A 183 -6.96 16.11 -3.65
N VAL A 184 -7.40 14.84 -3.62
CA VAL A 184 -7.29 13.98 -4.82
C VAL A 184 -8.03 14.58 -6.02
N ALA A 185 -9.19 15.22 -5.81
CA ALA A 185 -9.87 15.92 -6.90
C ALA A 185 -9.28 17.29 -7.24
N ASP A 186 -8.55 17.93 -6.33
CA ASP A 186 -7.88 19.20 -6.61
C ASP A 186 -6.57 18.96 -7.39
N ILE A 187 -5.84 17.88 -7.09
CA ILE A 187 -4.68 17.40 -7.87
C ILE A 187 -5.08 17.02 -9.30
N VAL A 188 -6.16 16.24 -9.46
CA VAL A 188 -6.67 15.87 -10.80
C VAL A 188 -7.35 17.06 -11.50
N GLY A 189 -7.95 17.98 -10.74
CA GLY A 189 -8.64 19.16 -11.27
C GLY A 189 -7.68 20.24 -11.78
N LYS A 190 -6.70 20.65 -10.96
CA LYS A 190 -5.79 21.75 -11.28
C LYS A 190 -4.76 21.39 -12.36
N THR A 191 -4.33 20.13 -12.45
CA THR A 191 -3.38 19.68 -13.47
C THR A 191 -3.96 19.69 -14.89
N VAL A 192 -5.27 19.47 -15.04
CA VAL A 192 -5.95 19.47 -16.35
C VAL A 192 -6.42 20.87 -16.76
N ILE A 193 -6.84 21.72 -15.79
CA ILE A 193 -7.45 23.03 -16.08
C ILE A 193 -6.41 24.16 -16.26
N LYS A 194 -5.12 23.94 -15.97
CA LYS A 194 -4.03 24.90 -16.26
C LYS A 194 -3.24 24.62 -17.56
N ARG A 195 -3.74 23.76 -18.45
CA ARG A 195 -3.10 23.41 -19.74
C ARG A 195 -4.05 23.46 -20.94
N ILE A 196 -5.18 24.14 -20.78
CA ILE A 196 -6.10 24.61 -21.83
C ILE A 196 -6.38 26.08 -21.50
#